data_AF-A0A1I5VHD1-F1
#
_entry.id   AF-A0A1I5VHD1-F1
#
_cell.length_a   1.000
_cell.length_b   1.000
_cell.length_c   1.000
_cell.angle_alpha   90.00
_cell.angle_beta   90.00
_cell.angle_gamma   90.00
#
_symmetry.space_group_name_H-M   'P 1'
#
loop_
_entity.id
_entity.type
_entity.pdbx_description
1 polymer ?
#
loop_
_entity_poly.entity_id
_entity_poly.type
_entity_poly.pdbx_seq_one_letter_code
_entity_poly.pdbx_strand_id
1 'polypeptide(L)'
;MAGVVDKSFVLKTSSGNRWHFFLSPEQSIVYSQSDPQSEIGTTAQNVLLDSQPVKDLAVTIDSSDNIHVLAYTVTNQLVYYWWNGLKWQRQTVEYIRSPAQNISYFTIMAYRDTIHILYYIKGSLRRGTEFLIHYRGNGNKWTRQRTWTFASDSLTTIENAFVDNLGNVHLLFSQQSNNQPSLLYSCFSPSFSSWTTPVTIYKPDRACSECYLYTDPRQRIYIIWKEKEGASHIIRYLSLRSALQPESDTQEAKVIYTGQDEPVLPTLLLLDQLYCLWEMKGDIYCTTSQDGGNTWSIPRAIPHAPSDIVTFFYYTSFDRPDLPPTLRLWGINYKEVLDLSLSGSHATLNAAIAQKKQDQQLPYSKLEKRIAAIERQLENITSSIYAFQEQLLQNSKAMYFLEAMIKKLNFQVEQLRTNSKQSLTNIDTLHKEKRPVPTKQAYQTASTPSSSMDDNATRSTSPSSPPIRPDSNELPSSEGKQEDKQGITQPGVSAQLPQKTGNSSQGTDNAQTPATTQPKDTPHRITLGNVDIIINPQDEED
;
A
#
# COMPACT_ATOMS: atom_id res chain seq x y z
N MET A 1 -14.87 5.84 -14.99
CA MET A 1 -14.01 4.96 -14.17
C MET A 1 -14.05 5.54 -12.77
N ALA A 2 -14.44 4.76 -11.76
CA ALA A 2 -14.25 5.19 -10.39
C ALA A 2 -12.75 5.39 -10.19
N GLY A 3 -12.33 6.59 -9.74
CA GLY A 3 -10.94 6.85 -9.43
C GLY A 3 -10.51 5.87 -8.34
N VAL A 4 -9.37 5.21 -8.51
CA VAL A 4 -8.77 4.44 -7.42
C VAL A 4 -8.48 5.44 -6.31
N VAL A 5 -9.13 5.29 -5.16
CA VAL A 5 -8.86 6.15 -4.00
C VAL A 5 -7.45 5.83 -3.51
N ASP A 6 -6.57 6.82 -3.56
CA ASP A 6 -5.20 6.65 -3.09
C ASP A 6 -5.21 6.29 -1.60
N LYS A 7 -4.52 5.21 -1.24
CA LYS A 7 -4.44 4.79 0.15
C LYS A 7 -3.53 5.74 0.94
N SER A 8 -4.05 6.18 2.07
CA SER A 8 -3.37 7.08 3.00
C SER A 8 -3.34 6.43 4.37
N PHE A 9 -2.16 6.29 4.97
CA PHE A 9 -1.97 5.65 6.27
C PHE A 9 -1.45 6.65 7.27
N VAL A 10 -2.11 6.75 8.42
CA VAL A 10 -1.70 7.64 9.52
C VAL A 10 -1.41 6.78 10.73
N LEU A 11 -0.19 6.87 11.26
CA LEU A 11 0.23 6.14 12.45
C LEU A 11 0.44 7.13 13.59
N LYS A 12 0.02 6.78 14.80
CA LYS A 12 0.31 7.54 16.01
C LYS A 12 1.16 6.69 16.94
N THR A 13 2.35 7.18 17.24
CA THR A 13 3.27 6.57 18.22
C THR A 13 2.78 6.82 19.64
N SER A 14 3.32 6.06 20.60
CA SER A 14 3.05 6.26 22.04
C SER A 14 3.43 7.65 22.54
N SER A 15 4.43 8.29 21.93
CA SER A 15 4.84 9.67 22.25
C SER A 15 3.95 10.75 21.59
N GLY A 16 2.93 10.35 20.83
CA GLY A 16 2.03 11.25 20.12
C GLY A 16 2.55 11.75 18.76
N ASN A 17 3.77 11.37 18.35
CA ASN A 17 4.26 11.66 16.99
C ASN A 17 3.37 10.97 15.96
N ARG A 18 3.05 11.69 14.89
CA ARG A 18 2.26 11.18 13.78
C ARG A 18 3.12 10.95 12.56
N TRP A 19 2.88 9.83 11.89
CA TRP A 19 3.50 9.48 10.63
C TRP A 19 2.41 9.35 9.58
N HIS A 20 2.65 9.91 8.40
CA HIS A 20 1.72 9.81 7.28
C HIS A 20 2.43 9.19 6.09
N PHE A 21 1.91 8.06 5.60
CA PHE A 21 2.43 7.32 4.44
C PHE A 21 1.41 7.34 3.30
N PHE A 22 1.90 7.53 2.08
CA PHE A 22 1.10 7.54 0.85
C PHE A 22 1.98 7.22 -0.38
N LEU A 23 1.34 7.01 -1.54
CA LEU A 23 2.06 6.91 -2.82
C LEU A 23 2.16 8.28 -3.49
N SER A 24 3.36 8.62 -3.97
CA SER A 24 3.53 9.76 -4.87
C SER A 24 2.87 9.49 -6.23
N PRO A 25 2.68 10.52 -7.07
CA PRO A 25 2.23 10.32 -8.46
C PRO A 25 3.11 9.35 -9.26
N GLU A 26 4.41 9.30 -8.96
CA GLU A 26 5.39 8.37 -9.53
C GLU A 26 5.33 6.97 -8.91
N GLN A 27 4.30 6.67 -8.12
CA GLN A 27 4.09 5.38 -7.47
C GLN A 27 5.22 4.99 -6.50
N SER A 28 5.90 5.98 -5.92
CA SER A 28 6.94 5.75 -4.91
C SER A 28 6.38 5.92 -3.51
N ILE A 29 6.92 5.19 -2.53
CA ILE A 29 6.46 5.27 -1.14
C ILE A 29 7.05 6.51 -0.49
N VAL A 30 6.19 7.42 -0.06
CA VAL A 30 6.56 8.66 0.63
C VAL A 30 6.00 8.63 2.04
N TYR A 31 6.77 9.17 2.99
CA TYR A 31 6.27 9.42 4.33
C TYR A 31 6.62 10.81 4.83
N SER A 32 5.85 11.30 5.78
CA SER A 32 6.16 12.52 6.53
C SER A 32 5.92 12.29 8.01
N GLN A 33 6.69 12.96 8.86
CA GLN A 33 6.57 12.91 10.31
C GLN A 33 6.21 14.29 10.84
N SER A 34 5.21 14.34 11.72
CA SER A 34 4.84 15.57 12.44
C SER A 34 4.92 15.34 13.94
N ASP A 35 5.66 16.21 14.61
CA ASP A 35 5.71 16.31 16.06
C ASP A 35 4.47 17.06 16.57
N PRO A 36 3.72 16.51 17.56
CA PRO A 36 2.57 17.19 18.15
C PRO A 36 2.90 18.54 18.79
N GLN A 37 4.15 18.78 19.21
CA GLN A 37 4.60 20.05 19.78
C GLN A 37 5.00 21.09 18.72
N SER A 38 5.22 20.67 17.47
CA SER A 38 5.54 21.61 16.39
C SER A 38 4.33 22.48 16.08
N GLU A 39 4.53 23.79 15.99
CA GLU A 39 3.44 24.72 15.66
C GLU A 39 2.69 24.27 14.41
N ILE A 40 1.35 24.31 14.51
CA ILE A 40 0.40 24.03 13.44
C ILE A 40 0.77 24.92 12.23
N GLY A 41 1.45 24.35 11.24
CA GLY A 41 1.88 25.08 10.04
C GLY A 41 3.29 24.78 9.56
N THR A 42 4.13 24.10 10.34
CA THR A 42 5.39 23.57 9.80
C THR A 42 5.04 22.41 8.85
N THR A 43 5.34 22.58 7.56
CA THR A 43 5.14 21.52 6.56
C THR A 43 6.11 20.39 6.89
N ALA A 44 5.58 19.23 7.27
CA ALA A 44 6.38 18.04 7.46
C ALA A 44 7.09 17.73 6.14
N GLN A 45 8.41 17.51 6.21
CA GLN A 45 9.17 17.19 5.01
C GLN A 45 8.76 15.79 4.53
N ASN A 46 8.36 15.72 3.26
CA ASN A 46 8.12 14.44 2.59
C ASN A 46 9.47 13.76 2.34
N VAL A 47 9.62 12.54 2.82
CA VAL A 47 10.80 11.70 2.68
C VAL A 47 10.45 10.48 1.85
N LEU A 48 11.29 10.18 0.85
CA LEU A 48 11.18 8.99 0.03
C LEU A 48 11.69 7.77 0.81
N LEU A 49 10.86 6.74 0.96
CA LEU A 49 11.27 5.49 1.63
C LEU A 49 12.14 4.63 0.71
N ASP A 50 11.68 4.43 -0.52
CA ASP A 50 12.38 3.68 -1.57
C ASP A 50 12.04 4.32 -2.93
N SER A 51 13.05 4.38 -3.80
CA SER A 51 12.91 4.84 -5.19
C SER A 51 12.22 3.84 -6.11
N GLN A 52 12.08 2.58 -5.67
CA GLN A 52 11.42 1.55 -6.46
C GLN A 52 9.92 1.82 -6.54
N PRO A 53 9.33 1.94 -7.74
CA PRO A 53 7.89 2.13 -7.88
C PRO A 53 7.14 0.86 -7.44
N VAL A 54 6.00 1.09 -6.78
CA VAL A 54 5.14 0.04 -6.22
C VAL A 54 3.72 0.14 -6.76
N LYS A 55 3.03 -0.98 -6.86
CA LYS A 55 1.64 -1.05 -7.31
C LYS A 55 0.66 -0.66 -6.20
N ASP A 56 1.02 -0.94 -4.95
CA ASP A 56 0.19 -0.72 -3.78
C ASP A 56 1.06 -0.83 -2.50
N LEU A 57 0.54 -0.34 -1.37
CA LEU A 57 1.17 -0.44 -0.06
C LEU A 57 0.15 -0.68 1.08
N ALA A 58 0.65 -1.20 2.20
CA ALA A 58 -0.05 -1.30 3.48
C ALA A 58 0.92 -0.93 4.61
N VAL A 59 0.45 -0.18 5.62
CA VAL A 59 1.29 0.26 6.74
C VAL A 59 0.60 -0.03 8.07
N THR A 60 1.39 -0.39 9.07
CA THR A 60 0.97 -0.49 10.46
C THR A 60 2.11 -0.05 11.38
N ILE A 61 1.83 0.09 12.67
CA ILE A 61 2.83 0.33 13.73
C ILE A 61 2.57 -0.72 14.81
N ASP A 62 3.59 -1.17 15.54
CA ASP A 62 3.41 -2.09 16.67
C ASP A 62 3.32 -1.34 18.01
N SER A 63 3.11 -2.06 19.13
CA SER A 63 3.04 -1.42 20.46
C SER A 63 4.39 -0.91 20.97
N SER A 64 5.48 -1.20 20.26
CA SER A 64 6.84 -0.74 20.56
C SER A 64 7.26 0.43 19.65
N ASP A 65 6.29 1.04 18.96
CA ASP A 65 6.48 2.13 18.00
C ASP A 65 7.36 1.77 16.78
N ASN A 66 7.54 0.48 16.49
CA ASN A 66 8.18 0.06 15.24
C ASN A 66 7.18 0.20 14.10
N ILE A 67 7.59 0.84 13.02
CA ILE A 67 6.74 1.05 11.85
C ILE A 67 6.98 -0.07 10.86
N HIS A 68 5.91 -0.58 10.28
CA HIS A 68 5.92 -1.73 9.39
C HIS A 68 5.23 -1.36 8.08
N VAL A 69 5.95 -1.45 6.97
CA VAL A 69 5.43 -1.16 5.62
C VAL A 69 5.52 -2.42 4.79
N LEU A 70 4.43 -2.80 4.15
CA LEU A 70 4.36 -3.87 3.18
C LEU A 70 4.03 -3.26 1.83
N ALA A 71 4.82 -3.54 0.80
CA ALA A 71 4.62 -2.98 -0.52
C ALA A 71 4.76 -4.03 -1.61
N TYR A 72 3.94 -3.92 -2.64
CA TYR A 72 4.00 -4.82 -3.79
C TYR A 72 4.58 -4.09 -5.00
N THR A 73 5.79 -4.45 -5.41
CA THR A 73 6.55 -3.71 -6.42
C THR A 73 6.02 -3.95 -7.85
N VAL A 74 6.34 -3.04 -8.77
CA VAL A 74 6.04 -3.25 -10.21
C VAL A 74 6.77 -4.47 -10.78
N THR A 75 7.86 -4.91 -10.16
CA THR A 75 8.63 -6.12 -10.49
C THR A 75 8.07 -7.39 -9.83
N ASN A 76 6.83 -7.35 -9.34
CA ASN A 76 6.11 -8.47 -8.73
C ASN A 76 6.78 -9.06 -7.47
N GLN A 77 7.39 -8.20 -6.64
CA GLN A 77 7.95 -8.59 -5.36
C GLN A 77 7.08 -8.03 -4.23
N LEU A 78 6.73 -8.86 -3.26
CA LEU A 78 6.18 -8.38 -1.99
C LEU A 78 7.35 -8.07 -1.06
N VAL A 79 7.55 -6.80 -0.73
CA VAL A 79 8.68 -6.31 0.06
C VAL A 79 8.16 -5.75 1.38
N TYR A 80 8.78 -6.16 2.46
CA TYR A 80 8.52 -5.72 3.82
C TYR A 80 9.65 -4.80 4.28
N TYR A 81 9.29 -3.61 4.71
CA TYR A 81 10.16 -2.65 5.35
C TYR A 81 9.76 -2.50 6.81
N TRP A 82 10.74 -2.27 7.69
CA TRP A 82 10.43 -1.87 9.05
C TRP A 82 11.43 -0.85 9.58
N TRP A 83 10.93 0.06 10.42
CA TRP A 83 11.69 1.08 11.11
C TRP A 83 11.78 0.73 12.58
N ASN A 84 12.99 0.66 13.11
CA ASN A 84 13.27 0.29 14.50
C ASN A 84 13.63 1.50 15.38
N GLY A 85 13.32 2.72 14.95
CA GLY A 85 13.74 3.96 15.62
C GLY A 85 15.07 4.54 15.09
N LEU A 86 15.90 3.74 14.41
CA LEU A 86 17.22 4.16 13.95
C LEU A 86 17.36 4.15 12.43
N LYS A 87 16.94 3.06 11.79
CA LYS A 87 17.06 2.88 10.34
C LYS A 87 15.93 2.03 9.78
N TRP A 88 15.64 2.26 8.50
CA TRP A 88 14.80 1.36 7.72
C TRP A 88 15.57 0.09 7.39
N GLN A 89 14.91 -1.05 7.56
CA GLN A 89 15.38 -2.35 7.11
C GLN A 89 14.41 -2.87 6.05
N ARG A 90 14.89 -3.74 5.15
CA ARG A 90 14.17 -4.20 3.96
C ARG A 90 14.33 -5.71 3.79
N GLN A 91 13.24 -6.41 3.51
CA GLN A 91 13.21 -7.85 3.27
C GLN A 91 12.18 -8.21 2.20
N THR A 92 12.54 -9.09 1.25
CA THR A 92 11.56 -9.66 0.32
C THR A 92 10.79 -10.79 1.00
N VAL A 93 9.45 -10.69 1.04
CA VAL A 93 8.54 -11.68 1.63
C VAL A 93 8.18 -12.75 0.61
N GLU A 94 7.83 -12.34 -0.61
CA GLU A 94 7.39 -13.25 -1.67
C GLU A 94 7.84 -12.72 -3.03
N TYR A 95 8.20 -13.64 -3.93
CA TYR A 95 8.60 -13.31 -5.30
C TYR A 95 7.76 -14.09 -6.31
N ILE A 96 6.90 -13.39 -7.05
CA ILE A 96 6.01 -14.02 -8.03
C ILE A 96 6.79 -14.27 -9.32
N ARG A 97 7.23 -15.53 -9.49
CA ARG A 97 8.01 -15.97 -10.66
C ARG A 97 7.16 -16.17 -11.91
N SER A 98 5.89 -16.56 -11.74
CA SER A 98 5.01 -16.86 -12.86
C SER A 98 4.29 -15.58 -13.32
N PRO A 99 4.34 -15.22 -14.62
CA PRO A 99 3.55 -14.10 -15.14
C PRO A 99 2.04 -14.39 -15.09
N ALA A 100 1.64 -15.65 -14.89
CA ALA A 100 0.25 -16.05 -14.74
C ALA A 100 -0.25 -15.99 -13.28
N GLN A 101 0.57 -15.47 -12.36
CA GLN A 101 0.19 -15.24 -10.98
C GLN A 101 0.35 -13.77 -10.64
N ASN A 102 -0.48 -13.28 -9.71
CA ASN A 102 -0.37 -11.93 -9.18
C ASN A 102 -0.84 -11.91 -7.73
N ILE A 103 -0.25 -11.04 -6.91
CA ILE A 103 -0.81 -10.73 -5.59
C ILE A 103 -1.95 -9.74 -5.80
N SER A 104 -3.20 -10.20 -5.65
CA SER A 104 -4.37 -9.34 -5.85
C SER A 104 -4.91 -8.73 -4.56
N TYR A 105 -4.43 -9.19 -3.41
CA TYR A 105 -4.74 -8.61 -2.11
C TYR A 105 -3.55 -8.82 -1.18
N PHE A 106 -3.19 -7.81 -0.41
CA PHE A 106 -2.34 -7.97 0.75
C PHE A 106 -2.64 -6.90 1.81
N THR A 107 -2.30 -7.21 3.06
CA THR A 107 -2.37 -6.27 4.16
C THR A 107 -1.32 -6.62 5.21
N ILE A 108 -1.00 -5.64 6.05
CA ILE A 108 -0.18 -5.81 7.25
C ILE A 108 -0.93 -5.21 8.45
N MET A 109 -0.95 -5.95 9.54
CA MET A 109 -1.65 -5.58 10.78
C MET A 109 -0.75 -5.91 11.96
N ALA A 110 -0.77 -5.09 12.99
CA ALA A 110 -0.05 -5.34 14.22
C ALA A 110 -1.03 -5.48 15.39
N TYR A 111 -0.71 -6.40 16.28
CA TYR A 111 -1.33 -6.48 17.60
C TYR A 111 -0.24 -6.76 18.62
N ARG A 112 -0.03 -5.78 19.52
CA ARG A 112 1.10 -5.78 20.46
C ARG A 112 2.43 -5.89 19.71
N ASP A 113 3.22 -6.92 19.98
CA ASP A 113 4.50 -7.25 19.35
C ASP A 113 4.36 -8.22 18.16
N THR A 114 3.13 -8.65 17.85
CA THR A 114 2.88 -9.63 16.78
C THR A 114 2.41 -8.92 15.52
N ILE A 115 3.14 -9.17 14.43
CA ILE A 115 2.85 -8.70 13.09
C ILE A 115 2.17 -9.81 12.29
N HIS A 116 1.07 -9.46 11.65
CA HIS A 116 0.32 -10.31 10.74
C HIS A 116 0.43 -9.73 9.33
N ILE A 117 1.01 -10.52 8.42
CA ILE A 117 1.03 -10.25 6.99
C ILE A 117 0.09 -11.26 6.33
N LEU A 118 -0.90 -10.77 5.60
CA LEU A 118 -1.83 -11.60 4.86
C LEU A 118 -1.75 -11.22 3.39
N TYR A 119 -1.62 -12.20 2.50
CA TYR A 119 -1.61 -11.95 1.07
C TYR A 119 -2.25 -13.08 0.27
N TYR A 120 -2.86 -12.72 -0.86
CA TYR A 120 -3.59 -13.60 -1.75
C TYR A 120 -2.94 -13.65 -3.13
N ILE A 121 -2.43 -14.83 -3.49
CA ILE A 121 -1.88 -15.09 -4.83
C ILE A 121 -3.00 -15.66 -5.70
N LYS A 122 -3.42 -14.86 -6.67
CA LYS A 122 -4.42 -15.22 -7.68
C LYS A 122 -3.74 -15.74 -8.94
N GLY A 123 -4.27 -16.83 -9.51
CA GLY A 123 -3.83 -17.38 -10.79
C GLY A 123 -4.72 -16.91 -11.93
N SER A 124 -4.16 -16.63 -13.10
CA SER A 124 -4.92 -16.31 -14.31
C SER A 124 -5.25 -17.54 -15.17
N LEU A 125 -4.61 -18.68 -14.90
CA LEU A 125 -4.85 -19.92 -15.64
C LEU A 125 -6.16 -20.57 -15.20
N ARG A 126 -6.95 -21.05 -16.17
CA ARG A 126 -8.08 -21.93 -15.89
C ARG A 126 -7.57 -23.17 -15.17
N ARG A 127 -8.24 -23.55 -14.05
CA ARG A 127 -7.82 -24.64 -13.17
C ARG A 127 -6.46 -24.42 -12.47
N GLY A 128 -6.02 -23.17 -12.38
CA GLY A 128 -4.95 -22.79 -11.48
C GLY A 128 -5.34 -23.01 -10.02
N THR A 129 -4.32 -23.08 -9.16
CA THR A 129 -4.49 -23.02 -7.71
C THR A 129 -4.22 -21.61 -7.23
N GLU A 130 -5.10 -21.10 -6.37
CA GLU A 130 -4.95 -19.80 -5.71
C GLU A 130 -4.67 -20.02 -4.23
N PHE A 131 -3.96 -19.08 -3.61
CA PHE A 131 -3.40 -19.29 -2.27
C PHE A 131 -3.66 -18.07 -1.41
N LEU A 132 -4.27 -18.28 -0.24
CA LEU A 132 -4.20 -17.30 0.84
C LEU A 132 -3.10 -17.73 1.80
N ILE A 133 -2.16 -16.82 2.05
CA ILE A 133 -1.01 -17.06 2.91
C ILE A 133 -1.06 -16.08 4.07
N HIS A 134 -1.00 -16.62 5.29
CA HIS A 134 -0.86 -15.86 6.52
C HIS A 134 0.56 -16.06 7.07
N TYR A 135 1.31 -14.97 7.13
CA TYR A 135 2.64 -14.91 7.70
C TYR A 135 2.56 -14.13 9.00
N ARG A 136 3.02 -14.68 10.11
CA ARG A 136 2.96 -14.01 11.41
C ARG A 136 4.26 -14.12 12.18
N GLY A 137 4.60 -13.11 12.96
CA GLY A 137 5.83 -13.11 13.73
C GLY A 137 6.04 -11.86 14.55
N ASN A 138 7.06 -11.87 15.40
CA ASN A 138 7.43 -10.76 16.28
C ASN A 138 8.82 -10.20 15.93
N GLY A 139 9.11 -10.08 14.64
CA GLY A 139 10.41 -9.64 14.11
C GLY A 139 11.48 -10.73 14.13
N ASN A 140 11.62 -11.46 15.24
CA ASN A 140 12.68 -12.46 15.42
C ASN A 140 12.28 -13.87 14.96
N LYS A 141 10.98 -14.21 15.06
CA LYS A 141 10.46 -15.53 14.69
C LYS A 141 9.26 -15.34 13.79
N TRP A 142 9.33 -15.93 12.60
CA TRP A 142 8.26 -15.88 11.62
C TRP A 142 7.71 -17.26 11.32
N THR A 143 6.39 -17.36 11.24
CA THR A 143 5.67 -18.57 10.86
C THR A 143 4.87 -18.29 9.61
N ARG A 144 5.13 -19.07 8.55
CA ARG A 144 4.35 -19.06 7.31
C ARG A 144 3.31 -20.16 7.35
N GLN A 145 2.05 -19.79 7.17
CA GLN A 145 0.96 -20.74 7.02
C GLN A 145 0.25 -20.50 5.70
N ARG A 146 0.19 -21.54 4.86
CA ARG A 146 -0.72 -21.58 3.71
C ARG A 146 -2.12 -21.88 4.25
N THR A 147 -2.94 -20.84 4.40
CA THR A 147 -4.23 -20.94 5.08
C THR A 147 -5.25 -21.71 4.26
N TRP A 148 -5.44 -21.32 3.00
CA TRP A 148 -6.38 -21.98 2.10
C TRP A 148 -5.81 -22.11 0.70
N THR A 149 -6.37 -23.09 -0.02
CA THR A 149 -6.17 -23.28 -1.45
C THR A 149 -7.53 -23.21 -2.12
N PHE A 150 -7.66 -22.31 -3.07
CA PHE A 150 -8.88 -22.17 -3.86
C PHE A 150 -8.63 -22.71 -5.26
N ALA A 151 -9.67 -23.27 -5.86
CA ALA A 151 -9.67 -23.51 -7.29
C ALA A 151 -9.99 -22.20 -8.01
N SER A 152 -9.23 -21.86 -9.07
CA SER A 152 -9.38 -20.60 -9.81
C SER A 152 -10.75 -20.38 -10.47
N ASP A 153 -11.59 -21.41 -10.54
CA ASP A 153 -12.97 -21.31 -11.03
C ASP A 153 -13.95 -20.72 -10.00
N SER A 154 -13.59 -20.70 -8.71
CA SER A 154 -14.45 -20.19 -7.63
C SER A 154 -14.53 -18.66 -7.53
N LEU A 155 -13.83 -17.92 -8.41
CA LEU A 155 -13.77 -16.44 -8.45
C LEU A 155 -13.68 -15.81 -7.05
N THR A 156 -12.72 -16.25 -6.26
CA THR A 156 -12.55 -15.78 -4.88
C THR A 156 -11.94 -14.37 -4.87
N THR A 157 -12.51 -13.47 -4.06
CA THR A 157 -11.98 -12.12 -3.83
C THR A 157 -11.90 -11.86 -2.33
N ILE A 158 -10.71 -11.46 -1.85
CA ILE A 158 -10.55 -11.04 -0.46
C ILE A 158 -11.07 -9.61 -0.33
N GLU A 159 -12.08 -9.43 0.51
CA GLU A 159 -12.76 -8.14 0.66
C GLU A 159 -12.12 -7.32 1.77
N ASN A 160 -11.87 -7.94 2.93
CA ASN A 160 -11.39 -7.25 4.11
C ASN A 160 -10.65 -8.18 5.06
N ALA A 161 -9.60 -7.69 5.71
CA ALA A 161 -9.01 -8.32 6.86
C ALA A 161 -8.78 -7.27 7.95
N PHE A 162 -8.98 -7.69 9.20
CA PHE A 162 -9.05 -6.79 10.34
C PHE A 162 -8.55 -7.53 11.60
N VAL A 163 -7.81 -6.83 12.45
CA VAL A 163 -7.33 -7.36 13.74
C VAL A 163 -8.11 -6.71 14.88
N ASP A 164 -8.69 -7.54 15.76
CA ASP A 164 -9.44 -7.05 16.92
C ASP A 164 -8.53 -6.76 18.14
N ASN A 165 -9.14 -6.31 19.24
CA ASN A 165 -8.43 -5.96 20.48
C ASN A 165 -7.91 -7.20 21.24
N LEU A 166 -8.20 -8.42 20.78
CA LEU A 166 -7.70 -9.68 21.32
C LEU A 166 -6.60 -10.29 20.41
N GLY A 167 -6.27 -9.64 19.29
CA GLY A 167 -5.32 -10.13 18.31
C GLY A 167 -5.90 -11.19 17.36
N ASN A 168 -7.20 -11.42 17.37
CA ASN A 168 -7.84 -12.27 16.37
C ASN A 168 -7.81 -11.57 15.01
N VAL A 169 -7.48 -12.31 13.97
CA VAL A 169 -7.52 -11.79 12.59
C VAL A 169 -8.80 -12.26 11.92
N HIS A 170 -9.70 -11.33 11.71
CA HIS A 170 -10.95 -11.54 11.00
C HIS A 170 -10.71 -11.37 9.49
N LEU A 171 -11.32 -12.25 8.70
CA LEU A 171 -11.25 -12.21 7.25
C LEU A 171 -12.65 -12.32 6.66
N LEU A 172 -12.93 -11.41 5.75
CA LEU A 172 -14.11 -11.37 4.91
C LEU A 172 -13.69 -11.57 3.46
N PHE A 173 -14.33 -12.49 2.77
CA PHE A 173 -14.06 -12.74 1.35
C PHE A 173 -15.32 -13.18 0.63
N SER A 174 -15.42 -12.82 -0.65
CA SER A 174 -16.49 -13.27 -1.52
C SER A 174 -16.02 -14.47 -2.36
N GLN A 175 -16.96 -15.37 -2.64
CA GLN A 175 -16.75 -16.52 -3.52
C GLN A 175 -17.98 -16.70 -4.40
N GLN A 176 -17.78 -17.02 -5.67
CA GLN A 176 -18.87 -17.31 -6.59
C GLN A 176 -18.88 -18.80 -6.92
N SER A 177 -19.93 -19.50 -6.49
CA SER A 177 -20.15 -20.91 -6.80
C SER A 177 -21.44 -21.06 -7.58
N ASN A 178 -21.41 -21.76 -8.73
CA ASN A 178 -22.59 -21.97 -9.59
C ASN A 178 -23.34 -20.67 -9.93
N ASN A 179 -22.59 -19.60 -10.20
CA ASN A 179 -23.12 -18.26 -10.47
C ASN A 179 -23.87 -17.60 -9.30
N GLN A 180 -23.80 -18.15 -8.10
CA GLN A 180 -24.33 -17.54 -6.88
C GLN A 180 -23.15 -16.95 -6.07
N PRO A 181 -23.06 -15.61 -5.94
CA PRO A 181 -22.09 -15.00 -5.05
C PRO A 181 -22.47 -15.31 -3.59
N SER A 182 -21.46 -15.50 -2.76
CA SER A 182 -21.59 -15.70 -1.32
C SER A 182 -20.52 -14.89 -0.62
N LEU A 183 -20.89 -14.25 0.48
CA LEU A 183 -19.97 -13.57 1.38
C LEU A 183 -19.64 -14.54 2.52
N LEU A 184 -18.36 -14.83 2.68
CA LEU A 184 -17.83 -15.76 3.66
C LEU A 184 -16.97 -15.05 4.68
N TYR A 185 -17.00 -15.58 5.90
CA TYR A 185 -16.23 -15.08 7.03
C TYR A 185 -15.37 -16.20 7.63
N SER A 186 -14.17 -15.86 8.07
CA SER A 186 -13.32 -16.72 8.89
C SER A 186 -12.51 -15.89 9.89
N CYS A 187 -12.06 -16.52 10.97
CA CYS A 187 -11.30 -15.89 12.04
C CYS A 187 -10.06 -16.72 12.38
N PHE A 188 -8.90 -16.09 12.43
CA PHE A 188 -7.70 -16.65 13.01
C PHE A 188 -7.65 -16.33 14.49
N SER A 189 -7.49 -17.37 15.33
CA SER A 189 -7.27 -17.19 16.75
C SER A 189 -5.80 -17.42 17.10
N PRO A 190 -5.10 -16.43 17.71
CA PRO A 190 -3.73 -16.61 18.18
C PRO A 190 -3.60 -17.76 19.19
N SER A 191 -4.58 -17.93 20.08
CA SER A 191 -4.60 -18.96 21.12
C SER A 191 -4.54 -20.37 20.55
N PHE A 192 -5.20 -20.61 19.42
CA PHE A 192 -5.22 -21.91 18.75
C PHE A 192 -4.23 -21.99 17.59
N SER A 193 -3.60 -20.86 17.22
CA SER A 193 -2.73 -20.79 16.05
C SER A 193 -3.40 -21.32 14.77
N SER A 194 -4.72 -21.16 14.65
CA SER A 194 -5.51 -21.75 13.57
C SER A 194 -6.63 -20.82 13.12
N TRP A 195 -7.03 -20.99 11.87
CA TRP A 195 -8.22 -20.36 11.29
C TRP A 195 -9.46 -21.22 11.55
N THR A 196 -10.60 -20.58 11.78
CA THR A 196 -11.89 -21.26 11.76
C THR A 196 -12.25 -21.67 10.33
N THR A 197 -13.05 -22.73 10.19
CA THR A 197 -13.64 -23.07 8.89
C THR A 197 -14.47 -21.87 8.37
N PRO A 198 -14.31 -21.46 7.11
CA PRO A 198 -15.12 -20.38 6.56
C PRO A 198 -16.61 -20.67 6.64
N VAL A 199 -17.39 -19.66 7.00
CA VAL A 199 -18.85 -19.76 7.08
C VAL A 199 -19.50 -18.72 6.18
N THR A 200 -20.51 -19.14 5.42
CA THR A 200 -21.32 -18.21 4.62
C THR A 200 -22.20 -17.39 5.54
N ILE A 201 -22.01 -16.07 5.52
CA ILE A 201 -22.76 -15.12 6.37
C ILE A 201 -23.84 -14.38 5.59
N TYR A 202 -23.70 -14.28 4.27
CA TYR A 202 -24.66 -13.63 3.41
C TYR A 202 -24.60 -14.21 2.00
N LYS A 203 -25.75 -14.35 1.34
CA LYS A 203 -25.88 -14.79 -0.05
C LYS A 203 -26.54 -13.67 -0.84
N PRO A 204 -25.77 -12.71 -1.36
CA PRO A 204 -26.34 -11.62 -2.11
C PRO A 204 -26.88 -12.12 -3.45
N ASP A 205 -27.92 -11.46 -3.97
CA ASP A 205 -28.37 -11.69 -5.35
C ASP A 205 -27.38 -11.11 -6.37
N ARG A 206 -26.44 -10.27 -5.92
CA ARG A 206 -25.49 -9.51 -6.74
C ARG A 206 -24.10 -9.50 -6.10
N ALA A 207 -23.10 -8.96 -6.80
CA ALA A 207 -21.77 -8.82 -6.21
C ALA A 207 -21.78 -7.77 -5.08
N CYS A 208 -21.22 -8.12 -3.93
CA CYS A 208 -20.84 -7.16 -2.89
C CYS A 208 -19.55 -6.47 -3.32
N SER A 209 -19.42 -5.19 -2.98
CA SER A 209 -18.20 -4.41 -3.20
C SER A 209 -17.89 -3.56 -1.99
N GLU A 210 -16.62 -3.18 -1.82
CA GLU A 210 -16.15 -2.31 -0.73
C GLU A 210 -16.61 -2.79 0.65
N CYS A 211 -16.50 -4.10 0.89
CA CYS A 211 -16.92 -4.64 2.17
C CYS A 211 -15.95 -4.20 3.28
N TYR A 212 -16.52 -3.85 4.42
CA TYR A 212 -15.78 -3.50 5.62
C TYR A 212 -16.29 -4.29 6.81
N LEU A 213 -15.35 -4.75 7.63
CA LEU A 213 -15.60 -5.51 8.83
C LEU A 213 -15.01 -4.76 10.03
N TYR A 214 -15.78 -4.72 11.11
CA TYR A 214 -15.39 -4.13 12.38
C TYR A 214 -15.85 -5.05 13.51
N THR A 215 -15.04 -5.20 14.57
CA THR A 215 -15.42 -5.98 15.75
C THR A 215 -15.34 -5.09 16.99
N ASP A 216 -16.37 -5.11 17.82
CA ASP A 216 -16.37 -4.37 19.08
C ASP A 216 -15.64 -5.12 20.22
N PRO A 217 -15.37 -4.46 21.36
CA PRO A 217 -14.76 -5.12 22.52
C PRO A 217 -15.59 -6.29 23.10
N ARG A 218 -16.89 -6.39 22.75
CA ARG A 218 -17.77 -7.50 23.14
C ARG A 218 -17.79 -8.62 22.09
N GLN A 219 -16.89 -8.57 21.11
CA GLN A 219 -16.75 -9.56 20.04
C GLN A 219 -17.97 -9.65 19.11
N ARG A 220 -18.81 -8.61 19.07
CA ARG A 220 -19.84 -8.49 18.03
C ARG A 220 -19.17 -8.01 16.75
N ILE A 221 -19.49 -8.68 15.65
CA ILE A 221 -18.95 -8.36 14.33
C ILE A 221 -19.99 -7.51 13.61
N TYR A 222 -19.52 -6.43 12.99
CA TYR A 222 -20.31 -5.51 12.21
C TYR A 222 -19.74 -5.51 10.79
N ILE A 223 -20.61 -5.68 9.81
CA ILE A 223 -20.22 -5.81 8.41
C ILE A 223 -21.08 -4.86 7.61
N ILE A 224 -20.42 -4.07 6.76
CA ILE A 224 -21.08 -3.21 5.78
C ILE A 224 -20.49 -3.45 4.41
N TRP A 225 -21.28 -3.20 3.37
CA TRP A 225 -20.84 -3.31 1.99
C TRP A 225 -21.73 -2.47 1.08
N LYS A 226 -21.25 -2.25 -0.14
CA LYS A 226 -21.97 -1.58 -1.20
C LYS A 226 -22.51 -2.59 -2.20
N GLU A 227 -23.76 -2.39 -2.61
CA GLU A 227 -24.41 -3.09 -3.72
C GLU A 227 -24.90 -2.10 -4.78
N LYS A 228 -25.09 -2.60 -6.01
CA LYS A 228 -25.65 -1.84 -7.12
C LYS A 228 -26.90 -2.52 -7.68
N GLU A 229 -28.03 -1.82 -7.62
CA GLU A 229 -29.31 -2.26 -8.14
C GLU A 229 -29.81 -1.31 -9.22
N GLY A 230 -29.56 -1.69 -10.48
CA GLY A 230 -29.86 -0.83 -11.63
C GLY A 230 -28.98 0.44 -11.60
N ALA A 231 -29.63 1.60 -11.48
CA ALA A 231 -28.96 2.88 -11.31
C ALA A 231 -28.80 3.27 -9.82
N SER A 232 -29.44 2.55 -8.90
CA SER A 232 -29.36 2.80 -7.47
C SER A 232 -28.15 2.12 -6.85
N HIS A 233 -27.50 2.81 -5.93
CA HIS A 233 -26.47 2.32 -5.03
C HIS A 233 -27.05 2.13 -3.63
N ILE A 234 -26.67 1.03 -2.98
CA ILE A 234 -27.20 0.63 -1.67
C ILE A 234 -26.03 0.37 -0.73
N ILE A 235 -26.08 0.93 0.49
CA ILE A 235 -25.21 0.51 1.60
C ILE A 235 -26.00 -0.45 2.48
N ARG A 236 -25.49 -1.68 2.62
CA ARG A 236 -26.06 -2.70 3.50
C ARG A 236 -25.25 -2.89 4.76
N TYR A 237 -25.90 -3.45 5.77
CA TYR A 237 -25.37 -3.70 7.08
C TYR A 237 -25.84 -5.04 7.65
N LEU A 238 -24.92 -5.74 8.30
CA LEU A 238 -25.17 -6.98 9.02
C LEU A 238 -24.40 -6.94 10.34
N SER A 239 -25.01 -7.44 11.42
CA SER A 239 -24.29 -7.69 12.67
C SER A 239 -24.36 -9.16 13.05
N LEU A 240 -23.28 -9.69 13.60
CA LEU A 240 -23.18 -11.08 14.03
C LEU A 240 -22.77 -11.10 15.50
N ARG A 241 -23.53 -11.81 16.33
CA ARG A 241 -23.24 -11.93 17.77
C ARG A 241 -21.99 -12.78 18.04
N SER A 242 -21.75 -13.78 17.20
CA SER A 242 -20.58 -14.64 17.29
C SER A 242 -20.22 -15.22 15.94
N ALA A 243 -18.92 -15.28 15.67
CA ALA A 243 -18.32 -15.99 14.54
C ALA A 243 -18.62 -17.51 14.54
N LEU A 244 -18.75 -18.10 15.72
CA LEU A 244 -18.68 -19.55 15.90
C LEU A 244 -20.04 -20.24 15.73
N GLN A 245 -21.13 -19.47 15.78
CA GLN A 245 -22.49 -19.97 15.62
C GLN A 245 -23.29 -18.91 14.87
N PRO A 246 -23.25 -18.89 13.53
CA PRO A 246 -24.36 -18.30 12.81
C PRO A 246 -25.57 -19.13 13.18
N GLU A 247 -26.40 -18.61 14.07
CA GLU A 247 -27.70 -19.20 14.38
C GLU A 247 -28.42 -19.47 13.05
N SER A 248 -29.24 -20.53 13.01
CA SER A 248 -30.01 -20.93 11.83
C SER A 248 -30.95 -19.82 11.30
N ASP A 249 -31.17 -18.76 12.07
CA ASP A 249 -31.82 -17.55 11.61
C ASP A 249 -30.82 -16.67 10.87
N THR A 250 -30.84 -16.78 9.55
CA THR A 250 -30.26 -15.80 8.62
C THR A 250 -30.73 -14.41 9.01
N GLN A 251 -29.89 -13.66 9.72
CA GLN A 251 -30.17 -12.27 10.00
C GLN A 251 -30.26 -11.50 8.68
N GLU A 252 -31.38 -10.84 8.45
CA GLU A 252 -31.58 -10.04 7.25
C GLU A 252 -30.65 -8.83 7.27
N ALA A 253 -29.95 -8.63 6.15
CA ALA A 253 -29.12 -7.46 5.93
C ALA A 253 -29.99 -6.20 5.88
N LYS A 254 -29.68 -5.23 6.75
CA LYS A 254 -30.39 -3.95 6.82
C LYS A 254 -29.84 -2.98 5.78
N VAL A 255 -30.69 -2.07 5.32
CA VAL A 255 -30.31 -1.01 4.39
C VAL A 255 -30.04 0.27 5.17
N ILE A 256 -28.84 0.84 5.02
CA ILE A 256 -28.44 2.11 5.62
C ILE A 256 -28.73 3.27 4.67
N TYR A 257 -28.48 3.07 3.38
CA TYR A 257 -28.61 4.09 2.33
C TYR A 257 -29.10 3.44 1.04
N THR A 258 -29.97 4.15 0.32
CA THR A 258 -30.35 3.87 -1.07
C THR A 258 -30.43 5.20 -1.82
N GLY A 259 -29.73 5.33 -2.94
CA GLY A 259 -29.79 6.53 -3.77
C GLY A 259 -29.10 6.35 -5.12
N GLN A 260 -29.18 7.36 -5.99
CA GLN A 260 -28.55 7.31 -7.33
C GLN A 260 -27.06 7.67 -7.29
N ASP A 261 -26.64 8.38 -6.25
CA ASP A 261 -25.25 8.78 -6.09
C ASP A 261 -24.45 7.63 -5.46
N GLU A 262 -23.24 7.41 -5.96
CA GLU A 262 -22.39 6.32 -5.49
C GLU A 262 -21.73 6.69 -4.15
N PRO A 263 -21.97 5.92 -3.08
CA PRO A 263 -21.19 6.05 -1.87
C PRO A 263 -19.81 5.41 -2.08
N VAL A 264 -18.78 6.07 -1.54
CA VAL A 264 -17.38 5.64 -1.65
C VAL A 264 -16.85 5.23 -0.28
N LEU A 265 -16.26 4.03 -0.23
CA LEU A 265 -15.60 3.42 0.93
C LEU A 265 -16.40 3.59 2.23
N PRO A 266 -17.59 2.97 2.33
CA PRO A 266 -18.36 3.02 3.56
C PRO A 266 -17.54 2.34 4.68
N THR A 267 -17.49 2.99 5.85
CA THR A 267 -16.72 2.54 7.02
C THR A 267 -17.57 2.62 8.30
N LEU A 268 -17.22 1.79 9.28
CA LEU A 268 -17.81 1.78 10.61
C LEU A 268 -16.83 2.26 11.67
N LEU A 269 -17.35 2.95 12.66
CA LEU A 269 -16.64 3.36 13.86
C LEU A 269 -17.55 3.23 15.07
N LEU A 270 -17.14 2.47 16.09
CA LEU A 270 -17.84 2.42 17.36
C LEU A 270 -17.13 3.32 18.38
N LEU A 271 -17.85 4.32 18.88
CA LEU A 271 -17.43 5.16 20.00
C LEU A 271 -18.43 4.98 21.15
N ASP A 272 -19.21 6.01 21.46
CA ASP A 272 -20.38 5.95 22.33
C ASP A 272 -21.58 5.27 21.64
N GLN A 273 -21.69 5.45 20.33
CA GLN A 273 -22.67 4.82 19.45
C GLN A 273 -21.97 4.31 18.18
N LEU A 274 -22.67 3.53 17.36
CA LEU A 274 -22.14 3.02 16.10
C LEU A 274 -22.33 4.08 15.02
N TYR A 275 -21.24 4.50 14.39
CA TYR A 275 -21.21 5.44 13.27
C TYR A 275 -20.97 4.68 11.97
N CYS A 276 -21.68 5.05 10.92
CA CYS A 276 -21.39 4.66 9.54
C CYS A 276 -21.08 5.92 8.73
N LEU A 277 -19.90 5.96 8.12
CA LEU A 277 -19.41 7.10 7.34
C LEU A 277 -19.09 6.68 5.91
N TRP A 278 -19.33 7.55 4.94
CA TRP A 278 -18.92 7.37 3.54
C TRP A 278 -18.72 8.72 2.88
N GLU A 279 -17.98 8.75 1.77
CA GLU A 279 -17.89 9.94 0.91
C GLU A 279 -18.93 9.85 -0.20
N MET A 280 -19.52 10.99 -0.56
CA MET A 280 -20.41 11.12 -1.68
C MET A 280 -20.40 12.57 -2.19
N LYS A 281 -20.04 12.77 -3.46
CA LYS A 281 -19.99 14.09 -4.14
C LYS A 281 -19.05 15.12 -3.48
N GLY A 282 -17.96 14.66 -2.90
CA GLY A 282 -16.97 15.47 -2.19
C GLY A 282 -17.30 15.70 -0.72
N ASP A 283 -18.49 15.29 -0.25
CA ASP A 283 -18.88 15.44 1.16
C ASP A 283 -18.78 14.12 1.93
N ILE A 284 -18.43 14.21 3.21
CA ILE A 284 -18.52 13.07 4.14
C ILE A 284 -19.94 13.00 4.68
N TYR A 285 -20.63 11.89 4.44
CA TYR A 285 -21.93 11.60 5.03
C TYR A 285 -21.77 10.70 6.26
N CYS A 286 -22.65 10.89 7.23
CA CYS A 286 -22.66 10.14 8.47
C CYS A 286 -24.09 9.78 8.89
N THR A 287 -24.25 8.57 9.40
CA THR A 287 -25.44 8.12 10.13
C THR A 287 -25.02 7.35 11.36
N THR A 288 -25.86 7.36 12.39
CA THR A 288 -25.54 6.79 13.69
C THR A 288 -26.61 5.82 14.16
N SER A 289 -26.21 4.90 15.02
CA SER A 289 -27.07 3.90 15.64
C SER A 289 -26.74 3.72 17.12
N GLN A 290 -27.75 3.91 17.97
CA GLN A 290 -27.63 3.78 19.43
C GLN A 290 -27.91 2.34 19.93
N ASP A 291 -28.39 1.47 19.04
CA ASP A 291 -28.87 0.13 19.37
C ASP A 291 -28.07 -0.97 18.66
N GLY A 292 -26.84 -0.66 18.23
CA GLY A 292 -25.95 -1.62 17.57
C GLY A 292 -26.40 -1.98 16.15
N GLY A 293 -26.90 -0.99 15.41
CA GLY A 293 -27.36 -1.07 14.03
C GLY A 293 -28.74 -1.71 13.88
N ASN A 294 -29.59 -1.66 14.91
CA ASN A 294 -31.00 -2.03 14.74
C ASN A 294 -31.81 -0.94 14.06
N THR A 295 -31.55 0.30 14.44
CA THR A 295 -32.08 1.50 13.80
C THR A 295 -30.93 2.43 13.46
N TRP A 296 -31.11 3.20 12.38
CA TRP A 296 -30.14 4.17 11.88
C TRP A 296 -30.79 5.53 11.77
N SER A 297 -30.05 6.58 12.12
CA SER A 297 -30.52 7.95 11.89
C SER A 297 -30.58 8.28 10.40
N ILE A 298 -31.26 9.37 10.04
CA ILE A 298 -31.21 9.88 8.66
C ILE A 298 -29.76 10.31 8.36
N PRO A 299 -29.16 9.89 7.22
CA PRO A 299 -27.84 10.32 6.81
C PRO A 299 -27.73 11.86 6.71
N ARG A 300 -26.62 12.42 7.21
CA ARG A 300 -26.33 13.86 7.18
C ARG A 300 -24.91 14.10 6.69
N ALA A 301 -24.75 15.10 5.83
CA ALA A 301 -23.43 15.58 5.42
C ALA A 301 -22.74 16.30 6.60
N ILE A 302 -21.44 16.06 6.77
CA ILE A 302 -20.59 16.72 7.76
C ILE A 302 -20.09 18.04 7.14
N PRO A 303 -20.42 19.21 7.73
CA PRO A 303 -20.00 20.49 7.19
C PRO A 303 -18.47 20.65 7.20
N HIS A 304 -17.91 21.15 6.10
CA HIS A 304 -16.50 21.49 5.97
C HIS A 304 -16.30 22.67 5.00
N ALA A 305 -15.10 23.23 4.92
CA ALA A 305 -14.84 24.35 4.03
C ALA A 305 -14.73 23.84 2.57
N PRO A 306 -15.18 24.60 1.56
CA PRO A 306 -15.11 24.16 0.17
C PRO A 306 -13.68 23.87 -0.37
N SER A 307 -12.66 24.39 0.31
CA SER A 307 -11.25 24.16 -0.01
C SER A 307 -10.68 22.87 0.59
N ASP A 308 -11.42 22.23 1.49
CA ASP A 308 -10.97 21.08 2.22
C ASP A 308 -11.01 19.83 1.34
N ILE A 309 -9.95 19.02 1.43
CA ILE A 309 -9.85 17.76 0.70
C ILE A 309 -10.28 16.63 1.63
N VAL A 310 -11.39 15.99 1.29
CA VAL A 310 -11.85 14.77 1.93
C VAL A 310 -10.92 13.60 1.55
N THR A 311 -10.39 12.91 2.55
CA THR A 311 -9.43 11.82 2.37
C THR A 311 -9.80 10.64 3.25
N PHE A 312 -9.63 9.43 2.72
CA PHE A 312 -9.81 8.19 3.46
C PHE A 312 -8.49 7.74 4.08
N PHE A 313 -8.49 7.47 5.38
CA PHE A 313 -7.31 7.13 6.15
C PHE A 313 -7.41 5.74 6.78
N TYR A 314 -6.30 5.01 6.76
CA TYR A 314 -6.02 3.88 7.64
C TYR A 314 -5.26 4.42 8.85
N TYR A 315 -5.96 4.66 9.95
CA TYR A 315 -5.38 5.19 11.18
C TYR A 315 -4.96 4.04 12.10
N THR A 316 -3.69 3.95 12.49
CA THR A 316 -3.20 2.94 13.44
C THR A 316 -2.62 3.59 14.69
N SER A 317 -3.07 3.15 15.86
CA SER A 317 -2.62 3.62 17.17
C SER A 317 -2.89 2.59 18.26
N PHE A 318 -2.10 2.63 19.34
CA PHE A 318 -2.29 1.80 20.54
C PHE A 318 -2.67 2.62 21.79
N ASP A 319 -2.97 3.92 21.61
CA ASP A 319 -3.38 4.81 22.71
C ASP A 319 -4.78 4.51 23.27
N ARG A 320 -5.61 3.76 22.53
CA ARG A 320 -6.97 3.39 22.90
C ARG A 320 -7.13 1.86 22.97
N PRO A 321 -6.93 1.22 24.14
CA PRO A 321 -7.05 -0.23 24.28
C PRO A 321 -8.48 -0.75 24.09
N ASP A 322 -9.47 0.15 24.19
CA ASP A 322 -10.88 -0.12 23.91
C ASP A 322 -11.20 -0.12 22.42
N LEU A 323 -10.30 0.36 21.56
CA LEU A 323 -10.46 0.35 20.12
C LEU A 323 -9.50 -0.62 19.44
N PRO A 324 -9.88 -1.13 18.27
CA PRO A 324 -8.97 -1.90 17.41
C PRO A 324 -7.75 -1.08 17.03
N PRO A 325 -6.55 -1.70 16.90
CA PRO A 325 -5.32 -0.97 16.60
C PRO A 325 -5.41 -0.15 15.32
N THR A 326 -6.06 -0.68 14.28
CA THR A 326 -6.24 -0.01 12.99
C THR A 326 -7.72 0.28 12.72
N LEU A 327 -8.01 1.53 12.40
CA LEU A 327 -9.34 2.05 12.07
C LEU A 327 -9.33 2.62 10.65
N ARG A 328 -10.47 2.55 9.96
CA ARG A 328 -10.70 3.22 8.68
C ARG A 328 -11.59 4.43 8.88
N LEU A 329 -11.08 5.62 8.54
CA LEU A 329 -11.72 6.89 8.87
C LEU A 329 -11.77 7.80 7.65
N TRP A 330 -12.87 8.52 7.49
CA TRP A 330 -12.94 9.69 6.61
C TRP A 330 -12.52 10.93 7.38
N GLY A 331 -11.70 11.79 6.77
CA GLY A 331 -11.23 13.02 7.38
C GLY A 331 -11.00 14.13 6.37
N ILE A 332 -10.83 15.34 6.89
CA ILE A 332 -10.55 16.57 6.16
C ILE A 332 -9.13 16.94 6.56
N ASN A 333 -8.13 16.58 5.75
CA ASN A 333 -6.69 16.67 6.09
C ASN A 333 -6.18 15.65 7.14
N TYR A 334 -5.00 15.07 6.89
CA TYR A 334 -4.36 14.10 7.79
C TYR A 334 -3.96 14.72 9.15
N LYS A 335 -3.65 16.03 9.17
CA LYS A 335 -3.30 16.76 10.40
C LYS A 335 -4.49 16.86 11.34
N GLU A 336 -5.70 16.87 10.80
CA GLU A 336 -6.94 16.98 11.55
C GLU A 336 -7.66 15.66 11.67
N VAL A 337 -7.02 14.53 11.31
CA VAL A 337 -7.56 13.20 11.63
C VAL A 337 -7.92 13.22 13.10
N LEU A 338 -9.23 13.13 13.33
CA LEU A 338 -9.86 13.39 14.61
C LEU A 338 -9.06 12.69 15.69
N ASP A 339 -8.55 13.46 16.65
CA ASP A 339 -7.96 12.86 17.82
C ASP A 339 -9.13 12.25 18.60
N LEU A 340 -9.42 10.97 18.31
CA LEU A 340 -10.45 10.17 18.98
C LEU A 340 -10.20 10.08 20.51
N SER A 341 -9.05 10.59 20.98
CA SER A 341 -8.70 10.72 22.39
C SER A 341 -9.50 11.79 23.15
N LEU A 342 -10.17 12.74 22.48
CA LEU A 342 -10.97 13.75 23.17
C LEU A 342 -12.30 13.15 23.62
N SER A 343 -12.30 12.63 24.84
CA SER A 343 -13.40 12.04 25.61
C SER A 343 -14.57 13.00 25.92
N GLY A 344 -14.82 13.99 25.07
CA GLY A 344 -16.00 14.84 25.12
C GLY A 344 -16.98 14.42 24.04
N SER A 345 -18.24 14.26 24.44
CA SER A 345 -19.40 13.81 23.66
C SER A 345 -19.58 14.51 22.30
N HIS A 346 -20.63 14.14 21.56
CA HIS A 346 -21.21 14.87 20.43
C HIS A 346 -21.11 16.42 20.47
N ALA A 347 -21.05 17.01 21.68
CA ALA A 347 -20.78 18.43 21.90
C ALA A 347 -19.40 18.90 21.39
N THR A 348 -18.36 18.09 21.45
CA THR A 348 -16.98 18.46 21.09
C THR A 348 -16.75 18.41 19.59
N LEU A 349 -17.39 17.49 18.86
CA LEU A 349 -17.40 17.53 17.39
C LEU A 349 -18.11 18.80 16.90
N ASN A 350 -19.28 19.10 17.45
CA ASN A 350 -20.04 20.31 17.11
C ASN A 350 -19.34 21.60 17.60
N ALA A 351 -18.67 21.57 18.76
CA ALA A 351 -17.91 22.71 19.30
C ALA A 351 -16.61 22.94 18.55
N ALA A 352 -15.88 21.89 18.12
CA ALA A 352 -14.70 22.03 17.26
C ALA A 352 -15.07 22.63 15.90
N ILE A 353 -16.22 22.21 15.33
CA ILE A 353 -16.79 22.82 14.12
C ILE A 353 -17.17 24.30 14.35
N ALA A 354 -17.69 24.66 15.53
CA ALA A 354 -18.04 26.04 15.88
C ALA A 354 -16.82 26.93 16.19
N GLN A 355 -15.81 26.40 16.87
CA GLN A 355 -14.60 27.12 17.29
C GLN A 355 -13.68 27.42 16.10
N LYS A 356 -13.65 26.54 15.09
CA LYS A 356 -12.97 26.79 13.79
C LYS A 356 -13.47 28.04 13.06
N LYS A 357 -14.74 28.44 13.22
CA LYS A 357 -15.25 29.69 12.62
C LYS A 357 -14.71 30.95 13.29
N GLN A 358 -14.34 30.88 14.57
CA GLN A 358 -13.85 32.03 15.32
C GLN A 358 -12.31 32.18 15.21
N ASP A 359 -11.59 31.05 15.15
CA ASP A 359 -10.14 31.03 14.98
C ASP A 359 -9.68 31.27 13.54
N GLN A 360 -10.57 31.30 12.55
CA GLN A 360 -10.22 31.63 11.16
C GLN A 360 -10.04 33.14 10.90
N GLN A 361 -10.46 34.04 11.79
CA GLN A 361 -10.29 35.50 11.59
C GLN A 361 -8.96 36.07 12.15
N LEU A 362 -8.37 35.44 13.16
CA LEU A 362 -7.08 35.88 13.74
C LEU A 362 -5.78 35.52 12.96
N PRO A 363 -5.67 34.46 12.12
CA PRO A 363 -4.38 34.03 11.55
C PRO A 363 -3.96 34.79 10.28
N TYR A 364 -4.88 35.45 9.59
CA TYR A 364 -4.59 36.10 8.30
C TYR A 364 -3.53 37.21 8.41
N SER A 365 -3.51 37.96 9.51
CA SER A 365 -2.51 39.03 9.73
C SER A 365 -1.08 38.50 9.96
N LYS A 366 -0.94 37.27 10.50
CA LYS A 366 0.37 36.62 10.65
C LYS A 366 0.84 36.02 9.33
N LEU A 367 -0.09 35.49 8.53
CA LEU A 367 0.22 34.93 7.21
C LEU A 367 0.69 36.01 6.23
N GLU A 368 0.03 37.18 6.20
CA GLU A 368 0.44 38.33 5.39
C GLU A 368 1.88 38.79 5.71
N LYS A 369 2.25 38.83 6.99
CA LYS A 369 3.62 39.17 7.41
C LYS A 369 4.65 38.14 6.95
N ARG A 370 4.30 36.85 6.94
CA ARG A 370 5.19 35.78 6.43
C ARG A 370 5.33 35.84 4.91
N ILE A 371 4.26 36.11 4.18
CA ILE A 371 4.29 36.30 2.72
C ILE A 371 5.22 37.47 2.36
N ALA A 372 5.07 38.62 3.00
CA ALA A 372 5.93 39.78 2.78
C ALA A 372 7.42 39.52 3.12
N ALA A 373 7.70 38.66 4.10
CA ALA A 373 9.07 38.26 4.43
C ALA A 373 9.68 37.34 3.36
N ILE A 374 8.89 36.41 2.83
CA ILE A 374 9.31 35.51 1.75
C ILE A 374 9.55 36.30 0.46
N GLU A 375 8.70 37.27 0.13
CA GLU A 375 8.89 38.15 -1.03
C GLU A 375 10.24 38.89 -0.98
N ARG A 376 10.62 39.43 0.19
CA ARG A 376 11.94 40.05 0.39
C ARG A 376 13.10 39.08 0.25
N GLN A 377 12.93 37.84 0.71
CA GLN A 377 13.96 36.81 0.51
C GLN A 377 14.11 36.44 -0.96
N LEU A 378 13.01 36.38 -1.71
CA LEU A 378 13.01 36.11 -3.13
C LEU A 378 13.72 37.24 -3.92
N GLU A 379 13.49 38.50 -3.55
CA GLU A 379 14.20 39.65 -4.14
C GLU A 379 15.72 39.56 -3.91
N ASN A 380 16.15 39.16 -2.72
CA ASN A 380 17.57 38.96 -2.40
C ASN A 380 18.21 37.79 -3.16
N ILE A 381 17.48 36.69 -3.35
CA ILE A 381 17.96 35.56 -4.16
C ILE A 381 18.07 35.98 -5.63
N THR A 382 17.07 36.71 -6.12
CA THR A 382 17.05 37.20 -7.51
C THR A 382 18.22 38.12 -7.79
N SER A 383 18.55 39.05 -6.89
CA SER A 383 19.73 39.92 -7.04
C SER A 383 21.05 39.12 -7.01
N SER A 384 21.14 38.10 -6.17
CA SER A 384 22.31 37.21 -6.09
C SER A 384 22.50 36.40 -7.38
N ILE A 385 21.40 35.94 -8.01
CA ILE A 385 21.45 35.24 -9.29
C ILE A 385 21.99 36.16 -10.40
N TYR A 386 21.54 37.42 -10.45
CA TYR A 386 22.07 38.38 -11.42
C TYR A 386 23.56 38.67 -11.23
N ALA A 387 24.01 38.85 -9.98
CA ALA A 387 25.43 39.04 -9.68
C ALA A 387 26.27 37.82 -10.11
N PHE A 388 25.76 36.61 -9.89
CA PHE A 388 26.43 35.38 -10.33
C PHE A 388 26.48 35.26 -11.86
N GLN A 389 25.40 35.61 -12.57
CA GLN A 389 25.38 35.64 -14.03
C GLN A 389 26.41 36.65 -14.59
N GLU A 390 26.54 37.81 -13.96
CA GLU A 390 27.55 38.80 -14.34
C GLU A 390 28.98 38.25 -14.12
N GLN A 391 29.23 37.57 -13.01
CA GLN A 391 30.50 36.93 -12.73
C GLN A 391 30.83 35.84 -13.78
N LEU A 392 29.86 35.01 -14.17
CA LEU A 392 30.03 34.02 -15.23
C LEU A 392 30.38 34.68 -16.58
N LEU A 393 29.73 35.81 -16.90
CA LEU A 393 30.03 36.55 -18.12
C LEU A 393 31.45 37.13 -18.09
N GLN A 394 31.90 37.66 -16.95
CA GLN A 394 33.27 38.15 -16.77
C GLN A 394 34.29 37.01 -16.90
N ASN A 395 34.03 35.85 -16.30
CA ASN A 395 34.87 34.66 -16.43
C ASN A 395 34.95 34.16 -17.87
N SER A 396 33.83 34.14 -18.59
CA SER A 396 33.78 33.78 -20.02
C SER A 396 34.66 34.72 -20.85
N LYS A 397 34.56 36.04 -20.64
CA LYS A 397 35.43 37.04 -21.30
C LYS A 397 36.92 36.81 -20.99
N ALA A 398 37.26 36.50 -19.74
CA ALA A 398 38.63 36.22 -19.33
C ALA A 398 39.17 34.94 -20.01
N MET A 399 38.35 33.89 -20.14
CA MET A 399 38.74 32.67 -20.87
C MET A 399 39.00 32.95 -22.36
N TYR A 400 38.14 33.71 -23.04
CA TYR A 400 38.38 34.10 -24.44
C TYR A 400 39.69 34.87 -24.61
N PHE A 401 40.00 35.77 -23.68
CA PHE A 401 41.26 36.50 -23.69
C PHE A 401 42.48 35.58 -23.53
N LEU A 402 42.42 34.63 -22.59
CA LEU A 402 43.46 33.62 -22.40
C LEU A 402 43.65 32.75 -23.65
N GLU A 403 42.55 32.32 -24.29
CA GLU A 403 42.59 31.51 -25.50
C GLU A 403 43.24 32.28 -26.66
N ALA A 404 42.93 33.58 -26.81
CA ALA A 404 43.58 34.45 -27.79
C ALA A 404 45.09 34.62 -27.51
N MET A 405 45.48 34.72 -26.24
CA MET A 405 46.89 34.79 -25.84
C MET A 405 47.64 33.49 -26.15
N ILE A 406 47.03 32.33 -25.88
CA ILE A 406 47.58 31.01 -26.23
C ILE A 406 47.77 30.90 -27.76
N LYS A 407 46.78 31.31 -28.55
CA LYS A 407 46.88 31.31 -30.02
C LYS A 407 48.03 32.21 -30.51
N LYS A 408 48.20 33.39 -29.92
CA LYS A 408 49.30 34.32 -30.23
C LYS A 408 50.67 33.70 -29.88
N LEU A 409 50.80 33.09 -28.70
CA LEU A 409 52.04 32.42 -28.28
C LEU A 409 52.38 31.24 -29.20
N ASN A 410 51.40 30.41 -29.54
CA ASN A 410 51.59 29.29 -30.48
C ASN A 410 52.06 29.78 -31.85
N PHE A 411 51.49 30.88 -32.34
CA PHE A 411 51.94 31.50 -33.58
C PHE A 411 53.39 31.99 -33.50
N GLN A 412 53.78 32.64 -32.40
CA GLN A 412 55.17 33.06 -32.17
C GLN A 412 56.15 31.87 -32.10
N VAL A 413 55.77 30.79 -31.42
CA VAL A 413 56.56 29.55 -31.36
C VAL A 413 56.74 28.95 -32.75
N GLU A 414 55.69 28.94 -33.56
CA GLU A 414 55.77 28.40 -34.93
C GLU A 414 56.66 29.27 -35.82
N GLN A 415 56.60 30.60 -35.70
CA GLN A 415 57.54 31.50 -36.39
C GLN A 415 59.00 31.25 -36.00
N LEU A 416 59.28 31.00 -34.71
CA LEU A 416 60.63 30.65 -34.25
C LEU A 416 61.10 29.31 -34.85
N ARG A 417 60.21 28.32 -34.95
CA ARG A 417 60.50 27.02 -35.59
C ARG A 417 60.78 27.17 -37.08
N THR A 418 60.01 27.95 -37.81
CA THR A 418 60.25 28.18 -39.25
C THR A 418 61.56 28.91 -39.49
N ASN A 419 61.88 29.91 -38.67
CA ASN A 419 63.14 30.65 -38.76
C ASN A 419 64.35 29.76 -38.42
N SER A 420 64.22 28.87 -37.42
CA SER A 420 65.26 27.88 -37.08
C SER A 420 65.50 26.87 -38.20
N LYS A 421 64.43 26.39 -38.88
CA LYS A 421 64.56 25.48 -40.03
C LYS A 421 65.25 26.13 -41.22
N GLN A 422 64.95 27.41 -41.51
CA GLN A 422 65.63 28.16 -42.58
C GLN A 422 67.12 28.39 -42.29
N SER A 423 67.50 28.54 -41.01
CA SER A 423 68.90 28.58 -40.58
C SER A 423 69.66 27.26 -40.79
N LEU A 424 68.97 26.12 -40.78
CA LEU A 424 69.60 24.79 -40.92
C LEU A 424 69.72 24.35 -42.39
N THR A 425 68.79 24.75 -43.26
CA THR A 425 68.83 24.44 -44.70
C THR A 425 69.94 25.14 -45.49
N ASN A 426 70.62 26.14 -44.91
CA ASN A 426 71.81 26.76 -45.52
C ASN A 426 73.13 26.00 -45.25
N ILE A 427 73.11 24.93 -44.43
CA ILE A 427 74.31 24.14 -44.12
C ILE A 427 74.35 22.82 -44.92
N ASP A 428 73.22 22.35 -45.46
CA ASP A 428 73.12 21.02 -46.09
C ASP A 428 73.06 21.00 -47.63
N THR A 429 73.31 22.14 -48.30
CA THR A 429 73.46 22.22 -49.77
C THR A 429 74.88 21.91 -50.24
N LEU A 430 75.63 21.08 -49.52
CA LEU A 430 76.98 20.65 -49.92
C LEU A 430 77.23 19.16 -49.76
N HIS A 431 76.26 18.25 -49.91
CA HIS A 431 76.60 16.88 -50.30
C HIS A 431 75.43 16.06 -50.88
N LYS A 432 75.79 15.35 -51.95
CA LYS A 432 75.27 14.05 -52.41
C LYS A 432 74.20 14.00 -53.50
N GLU A 433 74.77 13.97 -54.69
CA GLU A 433 74.45 13.18 -55.88
C GLU A 433 74.12 11.68 -55.65
N LYS A 434 73.29 11.14 -56.56
CA LYS A 434 73.20 9.76 -57.11
C LYS A 434 72.36 8.64 -56.42
N ARG A 435 71.18 8.41 -57.05
CA ARG A 435 70.59 7.12 -57.57
C ARG A 435 70.19 5.99 -56.57
N PRO A 436 69.44 4.94 -57.01
CA PRO A 436 68.18 4.91 -57.77
C PRO A 436 67.11 3.90 -57.22
N VAL A 437 65.96 3.90 -57.88
CA VAL A 437 64.68 3.12 -57.78
C VAL A 437 64.81 1.58 -57.62
N PRO A 438 63.90 0.89 -56.88
CA PRO A 438 62.84 0.01 -57.48
C PRO A 438 61.49 0.02 -56.70
N THR A 439 60.30 0.14 -57.33
CA THR A 439 59.39 -0.91 -57.90
C THR A 439 58.35 -1.53 -56.92
N LYS A 440 57.06 -1.20 -57.18
CA LYS A 440 55.75 -1.91 -57.01
C LYS A 440 55.34 -2.64 -55.71
N GLN A 441 54.13 -2.32 -55.21
CA GLN A 441 52.90 -3.17 -55.01
C GLN A 441 51.95 -2.48 -53.99
N ALA A 442 50.76 -2.01 -54.38
CA ALA A 442 49.43 -2.65 -54.29
C ALA A 442 48.88 -2.86 -52.86
N TYR A 443 47.87 -2.07 -52.43
CA TYR A 443 46.46 -2.48 -52.24
C TYR A 443 45.60 -1.29 -51.72
N GLN A 444 44.32 -1.34 -52.11
CA GLN A 444 43.17 -0.47 -51.81
C GLN A 444 42.85 -0.44 -50.29
N THR A 445 42.13 0.53 -49.71
CA THR A 445 40.70 0.84 -49.92
C THR A 445 40.28 2.19 -49.32
N ALA A 446 39.21 2.73 -49.88
CA ALA A 446 38.66 4.07 -49.72
C ALA A 446 37.71 4.27 -48.53
N SER A 447 37.55 5.53 -48.10
CA SER A 447 36.28 6.06 -47.58
C SER A 447 36.30 7.61 -47.58
N THR A 448 35.41 8.19 -48.40
CA THR A 448 34.92 9.58 -48.41
C THR A 448 33.51 9.52 -49.01
N PRO A 449 32.65 10.57 -48.97
CA PRO A 449 32.64 11.78 -48.14
C PRO A 449 31.21 12.22 -47.66
N SER A 450 31.23 13.24 -46.79
CA SER A 450 30.46 14.51 -46.81
C SER A 450 28.93 14.59 -46.98
N SER A 451 28.34 15.36 -46.05
CA SER A 451 27.45 16.54 -46.24
C SER A 451 26.12 16.34 -46.99
N SER A 452 25.02 17.04 -46.74
CA SER A 452 24.77 18.38 -46.23
C SER A 452 23.25 18.53 -46.04
N MET A 453 22.87 19.39 -45.10
CA MET A 453 21.79 20.39 -45.14
C MET A 453 20.43 20.15 -45.83
N ASP A 454 19.42 20.45 -45.00
CA ASP A 454 18.26 21.32 -45.21
C ASP A 454 16.90 20.80 -45.72
N ASP A 455 15.91 21.34 -45.01
CA ASP A 455 14.56 21.75 -45.41
C ASP A 455 13.37 20.76 -45.50
N ASN A 456 12.54 20.87 -44.45
CA ASN A 456 11.20 21.51 -44.46
C ASN A 456 9.97 20.77 -45.06
N ALA A 457 8.88 20.96 -44.30
CA ALA A 457 7.47 21.01 -44.70
C ALA A 457 6.65 19.70 -44.92
N THR A 458 5.59 19.64 -44.09
CA THR A 458 4.20 19.19 -44.36
C THR A 458 3.93 17.86 -45.07
N ARG A 459 3.08 17.01 -44.46
CA ARG A 459 1.65 16.84 -44.83
C ARG A 459 1.06 15.54 -44.24
N SER A 460 -0.17 15.69 -43.77
CA SER A 460 -1.20 14.69 -43.41
C SER A 460 -1.21 13.38 -44.21
N THR A 461 -1.57 12.28 -43.57
CA THR A 461 -2.71 11.40 -43.99
C THR A 461 -2.92 10.25 -43.00
N SER A 462 -4.14 10.14 -42.46
CA SER A 462 -4.74 8.88 -41.97
C SER A 462 -4.98 7.93 -43.15
N PRO A 463 -5.12 6.60 -42.93
CA PRO A 463 -6.47 6.03 -42.97
C PRO A 463 -6.65 4.79 -42.05
N SER A 464 -7.80 4.65 -41.39
CA SER A 464 -8.94 3.76 -41.73
C SER A 464 -8.96 2.42 -40.99
N SER A 465 -9.99 2.27 -40.15
CA SER A 465 -10.52 1.02 -39.62
C SER A 465 -11.12 0.12 -40.71
N PRO A 466 -11.26 -1.19 -40.48
CA PRO A 466 -12.27 -2.02 -41.14
C PRO A 466 -13.49 -2.30 -40.23
N PRO A 467 -14.71 -2.42 -40.81
CA PRO A 467 -15.96 -2.76 -40.12
C PRO A 467 -16.29 -4.27 -40.23
N ILE A 468 -17.50 -4.66 -39.77
CA ILE A 468 -18.26 -5.93 -39.94
C ILE A 468 -18.49 -6.63 -38.57
N ARG A 469 -19.67 -7.10 -38.14
CA ARG A 469 -21.13 -6.95 -38.39
C ARG A 469 -21.82 -7.67 -37.19
N PRO A 470 -23.12 -7.46 -36.94
CA PRO A 470 -23.85 -8.09 -35.85
C PRO A 470 -24.46 -9.42 -36.29
N ASP A 471 -24.47 -10.42 -35.41
CA ASP A 471 -25.38 -11.56 -35.53
C ASP A 471 -26.20 -11.72 -34.25
N SER A 472 -27.49 -11.48 -34.43
CA SER A 472 -28.63 -11.90 -33.64
C SER A 472 -28.76 -13.43 -33.62
N ASN A 473 -29.08 -14.00 -32.46
CA ASN A 473 -29.89 -15.22 -32.43
C ASN A 473 -30.77 -15.27 -31.18
N GLU A 474 -32.07 -15.36 -31.44
CA GLU A 474 -33.15 -15.67 -30.52
C GLU A 474 -33.10 -17.15 -30.08
N LEU A 475 -33.40 -17.38 -28.79
CA LEU A 475 -34.28 -18.40 -28.16
C LEU A 475 -34.59 -19.72 -28.92
N PRO A 476 -34.76 -20.87 -28.24
CA PRO A 476 -35.83 -21.00 -27.25
C PRO A 476 -35.63 -21.90 -26.02
N SER A 477 -36.49 -21.59 -25.05
CA SER A 477 -37.10 -22.40 -23.99
C SER A 477 -37.07 -23.92 -24.15
N SER A 478 -36.79 -24.61 -23.04
CA SER A 478 -37.42 -25.91 -22.74
C SER A 478 -37.94 -25.93 -21.31
N GLU A 479 -39.26 -26.05 -21.23
CA GLU A 479 -40.03 -26.47 -20.06
C GLU A 479 -39.74 -27.95 -19.76
N GLY A 480 -39.73 -28.33 -18.49
CA GLY A 480 -39.47 -29.71 -18.08
C GLY A 480 -39.79 -30.01 -16.62
N LYS A 481 -41.09 -30.04 -16.31
CA LYS A 481 -41.82 -30.92 -15.38
C LYS A 481 -41.18 -31.37 -14.06
N GLN A 482 -41.86 -30.97 -12.98
CA GLN A 482 -42.36 -31.79 -11.85
C GLN A 482 -42.02 -33.29 -11.89
N GLU A 483 -41.45 -33.78 -10.79
CA GLU A 483 -41.89 -35.04 -10.18
C GLU A 483 -41.76 -34.96 -8.64
N ASP A 484 -42.92 -35.04 -7.99
CA ASP A 484 -43.09 -35.39 -6.59
C ASP A 484 -42.47 -36.75 -6.30
N LYS A 485 -41.82 -36.90 -5.14
CA LYS A 485 -41.89 -38.15 -4.37
C LYS A 485 -41.63 -37.92 -2.89
N GLN A 486 -42.72 -38.08 -2.15
CA GLN A 486 -42.81 -38.31 -0.72
C GLN A 486 -41.93 -39.51 -0.32
N GLY A 487 -41.32 -39.42 0.85
CA GLY A 487 -40.55 -40.49 1.47
C GLY A 487 -40.39 -40.27 2.96
N ILE A 488 -41.48 -40.50 3.70
CA ILE A 488 -41.53 -40.62 5.15
C ILE A 488 -40.67 -41.80 5.59
N THR A 489 -39.68 -41.59 6.47
CA THR A 489 -39.28 -42.62 7.45
C THR A 489 -38.58 -41.98 8.66
N GLN A 490 -39.29 -41.90 9.79
CA GLN A 490 -38.67 -41.95 11.12
C GLN A 490 -38.26 -43.40 11.42
N PRO A 491 -37.23 -43.62 12.24
CA PRO A 491 -37.57 -43.99 13.61
C PRO A 491 -36.65 -43.34 14.65
N GLY A 492 -37.25 -42.94 15.77
CA GLY A 492 -36.51 -42.67 17.00
C GLY A 492 -36.10 -43.96 17.69
N VAL A 493 -34.93 -43.94 18.35
CA VAL A 493 -34.67 -44.75 19.54
C VAL A 493 -33.77 -43.93 20.48
N SER A 494 -34.29 -43.75 21.68
CA SER A 494 -33.66 -43.28 22.90
C SER A 494 -32.72 -44.35 23.47
N ALA A 495 -31.54 -44.00 24.00
CA ALA A 495 -31.00 -44.57 25.24
C ALA A 495 -29.58 -44.06 25.59
N GLN A 496 -29.52 -43.39 26.74
CA GLN A 496 -28.65 -43.65 27.90
C GLN A 496 -27.12 -43.52 27.79
N LEU A 497 -26.64 -42.55 28.57
CA LEU A 497 -25.36 -42.53 29.30
C LEU A 497 -25.07 -43.85 30.03
N PRO A 498 -23.77 -44.11 30.27
CA PRO A 498 -23.35 -44.58 31.58
C PRO A 498 -22.29 -43.67 32.21
N GLN A 499 -22.62 -43.18 33.41
CA GLN A 499 -21.63 -42.85 34.43
C GLN A 499 -21.00 -44.13 34.98
N LYS A 500 -19.68 -44.11 35.18
CA LYS A 500 -18.93 -44.91 36.17
C LYS A 500 -17.73 -44.04 36.60
N THR A 501 -17.69 -43.49 37.82
CA THR A 501 -17.02 -44.08 39.00
C THR A 501 -15.74 -44.82 38.60
N GLY A 502 -14.54 -44.31 38.82
CA GLY A 502 -13.99 -43.90 40.11
C GLY A 502 -13.15 -45.06 40.64
N ASN A 503 -11.82 -44.98 40.56
CA ASN A 503 -10.95 -45.44 41.64
C ASN A 503 -9.46 -45.06 41.45
N SER A 504 -8.92 -44.72 42.61
CA SER A 504 -7.52 -44.49 42.98
C SER A 504 -6.65 -45.73 42.80
N SER A 505 -5.38 -45.50 42.44
CA SER A 505 -4.26 -46.30 42.95
C SER A 505 -2.93 -45.55 42.80
N GLN A 506 -2.27 -45.35 43.94
CA GLN A 506 -0.87 -44.97 44.11
C GLN A 506 0.09 -46.06 43.60
N GLY A 507 1.33 -45.64 43.31
CA GLY A 507 2.52 -46.49 43.13
C GLY A 507 3.45 -45.90 42.06
N THR A 508 4.37 -44.99 42.41
CA THR A 508 5.83 -45.26 42.58
C THR A 508 6.40 -46.22 41.54
N ASP A 509 7.24 -45.73 40.62
CA ASP A 509 8.67 -46.03 40.68
C ASP A 509 9.53 -45.29 39.62
N ASN A 510 10.77 -45.09 40.05
CA ASN A 510 11.91 -44.50 39.39
C ASN A 510 12.18 -45.05 37.98
N ALA A 511 12.52 -44.15 37.04
CA ALA A 511 13.46 -44.46 35.97
C ALA A 511 14.29 -43.22 35.63
N GLN A 512 15.60 -43.33 35.89
CA GLN A 512 16.64 -42.39 35.54
C GLN A 512 16.77 -42.28 34.01
N THR A 513 16.81 -41.05 33.50
CA THR A 513 17.18 -40.75 32.11
C THR A 513 18.63 -40.26 32.10
N PRO A 514 19.52 -40.81 31.25
CA PRO A 514 20.92 -40.43 31.22
C PRO A 514 21.14 -39.06 30.57
N ALA A 515 22.10 -38.33 31.11
CA ALA A 515 22.62 -37.08 30.57
C ALA A 515 23.28 -37.33 29.21
N THR A 516 22.78 -36.65 28.17
CA THR A 516 23.42 -36.59 26.86
C THR A 516 24.20 -35.28 26.76
N THR A 517 25.51 -35.42 26.68
CA THR A 517 26.52 -34.41 26.39
C THR A 517 26.22 -33.70 25.08
N GLN A 518 26.13 -32.37 25.10
CA GLN A 518 26.00 -31.53 23.90
C GLN A 518 27.35 -31.40 23.17
N PRO A 519 27.37 -31.43 21.82
CA PRO A 519 28.52 -30.98 21.05
C PRO A 519 28.51 -29.46 20.86
N LYS A 520 29.73 -28.93 20.93
CA LYS A 520 30.16 -27.55 20.73
C LYS A 520 29.75 -26.97 19.36
N ASP A 521 29.40 -25.69 19.39
CA ASP A 521 29.55 -24.67 18.35
C ASP A 521 29.26 -25.08 16.91
N THR A 522 27.97 -25.22 16.60
CA THR A 522 27.46 -25.06 15.24
C THR A 522 26.83 -23.68 15.08
N PRO A 523 27.14 -22.92 14.01
CA PRO A 523 26.58 -21.58 13.81
C PRO A 523 25.05 -21.62 13.80
N HIS A 524 24.42 -20.61 14.40
CA HIS A 524 22.96 -20.49 14.45
C HIS A 524 22.41 -20.35 13.02
N ARG A 525 21.83 -21.45 12.51
CA ARG A 525 21.14 -21.49 11.23
C ARG A 525 19.68 -21.13 11.45
N ILE A 526 19.24 -20.03 10.86
CA ILE A 526 17.82 -19.67 10.83
C ILE A 526 17.33 -19.92 9.40
N THR A 527 16.37 -20.83 9.25
CA THR A 527 15.72 -21.11 7.98
C THR A 527 14.44 -20.27 7.87
N LEU A 528 14.36 -19.37 6.89
CA LEU A 528 13.20 -18.49 6.64
C LEU A 528 12.71 -18.69 5.20
N GLY A 529 11.65 -19.48 5.03
CA GLY A 529 11.12 -19.82 3.71
C GLY A 529 12.09 -20.73 2.92
N ASN A 530 12.47 -20.32 1.71
CA ASN A 530 13.41 -21.05 0.84
C ASN A 530 14.87 -20.57 0.98
N VAL A 531 15.17 -19.75 1.99
CA VAL A 531 16.49 -19.15 2.18
C VAL A 531 17.05 -19.60 3.53
N ASP A 532 18.27 -20.12 3.50
CA ASP A 532 19.08 -20.38 4.69
C ASP A 532 19.92 -19.15 5.00
N ILE A 533 19.78 -18.61 6.21
CA ILE A 533 20.64 -17.54 6.71
C ILE A 533 21.60 -18.14 7.73
N ILE A 534 22.89 -18.07 7.43
CA ILE A 534 23.98 -18.41 8.34
C ILE A 534 24.39 -17.10 9.00
N ILE A 535 24.09 -16.95 10.30
CA ILE A 535 24.61 -15.83 11.10
C ILE A 535 26.01 -16.24 11.54
N ASN A 536 27.03 -15.55 11.01
CA ASN A 536 28.41 -15.75 11.40
C ASN A 536 28.69 -14.87 12.63
N PRO A 537 28.92 -15.43 13.82
CA PRO A 537 29.23 -14.63 15.01
C PRO A 537 30.73 -14.35 15.02
N GLN A 538 31.19 -13.43 14.16
CA GLN A 538 32.51 -12.80 14.29
C GLN A 538 32.59 -11.66 13.28
N ASP A 539 32.34 -10.45 13.78
CA ASP A 539 32.93 -9.18 13.34
C ASP A 539 32.75 -8.21 14.53
N GLU A 540 33.39 -8.55 15.66
CA GLU A 540 33.86 -7.55 16.62
C GLU A 540 35.31 -7.26 16.22
N GLU A 541 35.52 -6.19 15.45
CA GLU A 541 36.82 -5.55 15.30
C GLU A 541 36.75 -4.17 15.95
N ASP A 542 37.63 -4.01 16.95
CA ASP A 542 38.23 -2.83 17.60
C ASP A 542 37.71 -1.40 17.32
#